data_AF-A0A935RHP0-F1
#
_entry.id   AF-A0A935RHP0-F1
#
_cell.length_a   1.000
_cell.length_b   1.000
_cell.length_c   1.000
_cell.angle_alpha   90.00
_cell.angle_beta   90.00
_cell.angle_gamma   90.00
#
_symmetry.space_group_name_H-M   'P 1'
#
loop_
_entity.id
_entity.type
_entity.pdbx_description
1 polymer ?
#
loop_
_entity_poly.entity_id
_entity_poly.type
_entity_poly.pdbx_seq_one_letter_code
_entity_poly.pdbx_strand_id
1 'polypeptide(L)'
;MAALFIGLAVLLGAHQLLAWLTRNEPRRPPTHIYGVFYIGDVDGVDHWSAPPRWRVDPDVRRDWPRASFGFRLQREGGFMIDTFSGQVTKDLGQDPDTTIALVIDERELDWIYELALASRFYEVLEPHPPYDARGLAGEQAGIGRHSSVTLTVRFGEREKTLQWDSGMRVGPKYIEHWRCLWWVAELMYDAVVFRPEYRALPEGRPYEIL
;
A
#
# COMPACT_ATOMS: atom_id res chain seq x y z
N MET A 1 -31.42 43.10 26.61
CA MET A 1 -30.29 43.04 25.65
C MET A 1 -29.35 41.83 25.82
N ALA A 2 -29.51 40.96 26.83
CA ALA A 2 -28.64 39.78 27.00
C ALA A 2 -29.01 38.57 26.10
N ALA A 3 -30.29 38.45 25.69
CA ALA A 3 -30.76 37.30 24.90
C ALA A 3 -30.23 37.26 23.46
N LEU A 4 -29.82 38.40 22.89
CA LEU A 4 -29.33 38.47 21.50
C LEU A 4 -27.88 37.97 21.34
N PHE A 5 -27.07 38.03 22.40
CA PHE A 5 -25.66 37.62 22.34
C PHE A 5 -25.47 36.10 22.39
N ILE A 6 -26.41 35.36 22.98
CA ILE A 6 -26.32 33.90 23.09
C ILE A 6 -26.58 33.24 21.72
N GLY A 7 -27.53 33.78 20.94
CA GLY A 7 -27.85 33.25 19.60
C GLY A 7 -26.68 33.34 18.61
N LEU A 8 -25.91 34.43 18.68
CA LEU A 8 -24.77 34.64 17.77
C LEU A 8 -23.57 33.72 18.10
N ALA A 9 -23.32 33.46 19.39
CA ALA A 9 -22.26 32.56 19.82
C ALA A 9 -22.52 31.09 19.43
N VAL A 10 -23.78 30.65 19.50
CA VAL A 10 -24.17 29.29 19.08
C VAL A 10 -24.02 29.12 17.56
N LEU A 11 -24.37 30.14 16.77
CA LEU A 11 -24.21 30.11 15.31
C LEU A 11 -22.74 30.10 14.87
N LEU A 12 -21.88 30.89 15.54
CA LEU A 12 -20.44 30.86 15.28
C LEU A 12 -19.81 29.52 15.66
N GLY A 13 -20.20 28.94 16.80
CA GLY A 13 -19.74 27.62 17.23
C GLY A 13 -20.17 26.50 16.27
N ALA A 14 -21.42 26.54 15.80
CA ALA A 14 -21.94 25.58 14.83
C ALA A 14 -21.23 25.69 13.47
N HIS A 15 -20.90 26.90 13.02
CA HIS A 15 -20.19 27.08 11.76
C HIS A 15 -18.74 26.58 11.82
N GLN A 16 -18.03 26.81 12.93
CA GLN A 16 -16.68 26.26 13.12
C GLN A 16 -16.69 24.74 13.27
N LEU A 17 -17.68 24.18 13.96
CA LEU A 17 -17.85 22.73 14.09
C LEU A 17 -18.16 22.08 12.74
N LEU A 18 -19.04 22.68 11.92
CA LEU A 18 -19.30 22.18 10.56
C LEU A 18 -18.04 22.27 9.68
N ALA A 19 -17.30 23.38 9.73
CA ALA A 19 -16.06 23.54 8.97
C ALA A 19 -14.93 22.60 9.44
N TRP A 20 -14.97 22.17 10.69
CA TRP A 20 -14.09 21.14 11.23
C TRP A 20 -14.54 19.74 10.78
N LEU A 21 -15.84 19.44 10.83
CA LEU A 21 -16.40 18.17 10.37
C LEU A 21 -16.20 17.98 8.86
N THR A 22 -16.38 19.00 8.02
CA THR A 22 -16.13 18.88 6.57
C THR A 22 -14.64 18.77 6.23
N ARG A 23 -13.74 19.31 7.07
CA ARG A 23 -12.28 19.10 6.91
C ARG A 23 -11.82 17.72 7.38
N ASN A 24 -12.54 17.13 8.34
CA ASN A 24 -12.21 15.84 8.94
C ASN A 24 -13.17 14.72 8.53
N GLU A 25 -14.05 14.94 7.56
CA GLU A 25 -14.84 13.86 6.99
C GLU A 25 -13.86 12.79 6.51
N PRO A 26 -14.14 11.51 6.79
CA PRO A 26 -13.31 10.45 6.28
C PRO A 26 -13.42 10.51 4.75
N ARG A 27 -12.43 11.14 4.09
CA ARG A 27 -12.20 10.99 2.66
C ARG A 27 -12.36 9.51 2.37
N ARG A 28 -13.38 9.18 1.57
CA ARG A 28 -13.53 7.81 1.07
C ARG A 28 -12.19 7.41 0.46
N PRO A 29 -11.79 6.12 0.56
CA PRO A 29 -10.70 5.62 -0.27
C PRO A 29 -10.88 6.18 -1.68
N PRO A 30 -9.82 6.68 -2.32
CA PRO A 30 -9.90 7.08 -3.71
C PRO A 30 -10.53 5.93 -4.51
N THR A 31 -11.79 6.12 -4.96
CA THR A 31 -12.59 5.09 -5.66
C THR A 31 -12.07 4.79 -7.07
N HIS A 32 -10.98 5.45 -7.49
CA HIS A 32 -10.38 5.33 -8.82
C HIS A 32 -9.22 4.35 -8.89
N ILE A 33 -8.94 3.60 -7.82
CA ILE A 33 -7.79 2.70 -7.74
C ILE A 33 -8.27 1.26 -7.91
N TYR A 34 -8.52 0.87 -9.16
CA TYR A 34 -8.53 -0.54 -9.57
C TYR A 34 -7.98 -0.63 -10.98
N GLY A 35 -6.66 -0.50 -11.10
CA GLY A 35 -5.95 -0.99 -12.28
C GLY A 35 -6.10 -2.50 -12.30
N VAL A 36 -6.87 -3.03 -13.24
CA VAL A 36 -7.12 -4.47 -13.39
C VAL A 36 -5.82 -5.14 -13.84
N PHE A 37 -5.06 -5.72 -12.91
CA PHE A 37 -4.05 -6.70 -13.26
C PHE A 37 -4.73 -8.06 -13.38
N TYR A 38 -4.76 -8.56 -14.62
CA TYR A 38 -5.25 -9.89 -14.95
C TYR A 38 -4.25 -10.94 -14.44
N ILE A 39 -4.47 -11.44 -13.22
CA ILE A 39 -4.05 -12.81 -12.92
C ILE A 39 -5.03 -13.67 -13.71
N GLY A 40 -4.53 -14.36 -14.73
CA GLY A 40 -5.29 -15.02 -15.80
C GLY A 40 -6.69 -15.49 -15.39
N ASP A 41 -7.67 -15.07 -16.19
CA ASP A 41 -9.09 -15.32 -16.08
C ASP A 41 -9.39 -16.82 -15.84
N VAL A 42 -9.42 -17.24 -14.57
CA VAL A 42 -9.79 -18.64 -14.26
C VAL A 42 -11.31 -18.80 -14.27
N ASP A 43 -12.11 -17.75 -14.04
CA ASP A 43 -13.58 -17.90 -13.90
C ASP A 43 -14.45 -16.66 -14.23
N GLY A 44 -13.94 -15.59 -14.85
CA GLY A 44 -14.79 -14.45 -15.26
C GLY A 44 -15.42 -13.64 -14.10
N VAL A 45 -14.91 -13.80 -12.88
CA VAL A 45 -15.34 -13.02 -11.71
C VAL A 45 -14.45 -11.78 -11.62
N ASP A 46 -14.99 -10.56 -11.54
CA ASP A 46 -14.23 -9.36 -11.18
C ASP A 46 -13.72 -9.50 -9.72
N HIS A 47 -12.55 -10.10 -9.52
CA HIS A 47 -12.09 -10.55 -8.19
C HIS A 47 -11.29 -9.49 -7.40
N TRP A 48 -11.19 -8.26 -7.88
CA TRP A 48 -10.59 -7.15 -7.13
C TRP A 48 -11.68 -6.32 -6.43
N SER A 49 -12.48 -6.99 -5.59
CA SER A 49 -13.37 -6.29 -4.66
C SER A 49 -12.55 -5.45 -3.68
N ALA A 50 -13.16 -4.38 -3.13
CA ALA A 50 -12.56 -3.56 -2.07
C ALA A 50 -11.93 -4.45 -1.00
N PRO A 51 -10.78 -4.05 -0.41
CA PRO A 51 -10.08 -4.89 0.54
C PRO A 51 -11.07 -5.30 1.63
N PRO A 52 -11.13 -6.59 1.97
CA PRO A 52 -12.09 -7.06 2.95
C PRO A 52 -11.93 -6.23 4.24
N ARG A 53 -13.06 -5.83 4.82
CA ARG A 53 -13.08 -5.02 6.05
C ARG A 53 -12.63 -5.87 7.23
N TRP A 54 -11.33 -6.09 7.33
CA TRP A 54 -10.73 -6.84 8.41
C TRP A 54 -10.63 -5.94 9.64
N ARG A 55 -11.33 -6.35 10.69
CA ARG A 55 -11.17 -5.73 12.00
C ARG A 55 -9.93 -6.33 12.63
N VAL A 56 -8.91 -5.50 12.86
CA VAL A 56 -7.77 -5.87 13.70
C VAL A 56 -8.26 -5.95 15.15
N ASP A 57 -7.99 -7.09 15.78
CA ASP A 57 -8.27 -7.31 17.19
C ASP A 57 -7.53 -6.26 18.04
N PRO A 58 -8.17 -5.61 19.03
CA PRO A 58 -7.49 -4.72 19.96
C PRO A 58 -6.24 -5.31 20.63
N ASP A 59 -6.25 -6.61 20.95
CA ASP A 59 -5.09 -7.28 21.56
C ASP A 59 -3.90 -7.35 20.60
N VAL A 60 -4.16 -7.52 19.29
CA VAL A 60 -3.12 -7.48 18.26
C VAL A 60 -2.47 -6.08 18.22
N ARG A 61 -3.25 -4.99 18.31
CA ARG A 61 -2.66 -3.64 18.34
C ARG A 61 -1.75 -3.39 19.55
N ARG A 62 -2.03 -4.03 20.69
CA ARG A 62 -1.19 -3.92 21.89
C ARG A 62 0.18 -4.56 21.66
N ASP A 63 0.21 -5.70 20.98
CA ASP A 63 1.45 -6.44 20.72
C ASP A 63 2.26 -5.83 19.57
N TRP A 64 1.63 -5.00 18.74
CA TRP A 64 2.21 -4.39 17.55
C TRP A 64 1.99 -2.87 17.52
N PRO A 65 2.73 -2.08 18.34
CA PRO A 65 2.44 -0.67 18.53
C PRO A 65 2.66 0.18 17.26
N ARG A 66 1.68 1.04 16.95
CA ARG A 66 1.71 1.97 15.81
C ARG A 66 2.91 2.94 15.79
N ALA A 67 3.39 3.38 16.96
CA ALA A 67 4.43 4.41 17.07
C ALA A 67 5.78 4.02 16.45
N SER A 68 6.02 2.71 16.29
CA SER A 68 7.24 2.15 15.69
C SER A 68 6.97 1.48 14.33
N PHE A 69 5.75 1.67 13.81
CA PHE A 69 5.40 1.17 12.49
C PHE A 69 6.17 1.91 11.40
N GLY A 70 6.75 1.15 10.49
CA GLY A 70 7.34 1.66 9.27
C GLY A 70 7.50 0.56 8.23
N PHE A 71 7.73 0.94 6.99
CA PHE A 71 7.93 0.02 5.90
C PHE A 71 8.96 0.53 4.89
N ARG A 72 9.56 -0.41 4.18
CA ARG A 72 10.30 -0.18 2.94
C ARG A 72 9.70 -1.06 1.85
N LEU A 73 9.19 -0.44 0.79
CA LEU A 73 8.67 -1.13 -0.39
C LEU A 73 9.61 -0.86 -1.56
N GLN A 74 10.18 -1.91 -2.12
CA GLN A 74 11.01 -1.86 -3.33
C GLN A 74 10.30 -2.63 -4.46
N ARG A 75 10.31 -2.04 -5.66
CA ARG A 75 9.83 -2.69 -6.89
C ARG A 75 10.98 -2.74 -7.90
N GLU A 76 10.71 -3.33 -9.06
CA GLU A 76 11.66 -3.36 -10.17
C GLU A 76 12.16 -1.95 -10.56
N GLY A 77 13.33 -1.92 -11.20
CA GLY A 77 13.90 -0.69 -11.75
C GLY A 77 14.52 0.27 -10.73
N GLY A 78 14.51 -0.03 -9.42
CA GLY A 78 15.09 0.86 -8.41
C GLY A 78 14.07 1.75 -7.71
N PHE A 79 12.78 1.64 -8.08
CA PHE A 79 11.71 2.26 -7.30
C PHE A 79 11.75 1.80 -5.84
N MET A 80 11.73 2.75 -4.90
CA MET A 80 11.74 2.47 -3.48
C MET A 80 10.94 3.50 -2.70
N ILE A 81 10.13 3.06 -1.75
CA ILE A 81 9.53 3.88 -0.70
C ILE A 81 10.16 3.42 0.61
N ASP A 82 10.69 4.34 1.40
CA ASP A 82 11.34 4.02 2.67
C ASP A 82 10.90 5.00 3.76
N THR A 83 9.98 4.56 4.62
CA THR A 83 9.53 5.37 5.76
C THR A 83 10.58 5.43 6.88
N PHE A 84 11.58 4.54 6.89
CA PHE A 84 12.64 4.56 7.90
C PHE A 84 13.61 5.71 7.65
N SER A 85 13.94 5.98 6.39
CA SER A 85 14.76 7.12 5.98
C SER A 85 13.95 8.37 5.63
N GLY A 86 12.63 8.23 5.46
CA GLY A 86 11.75 9.33 5.05
C GLY A 86 11.97 9.72 3.59
N GLN A 87 12.22 8.74 2.72
CA GLN A 87 12.58 8.96 1.32
C GLN A 87 11.74 8.12 0.36
N VAL A 88 11.59 8.61 -0.87
CA VAL A 88 11.12 7.82 -2.02
C VAL A 88 12.08 8.02 -3.19
N THR A 89 12.43 6.92 -3.83
CA THR A 89 13.24 6.84 -5.04
C THR A 89 12.33 6.49 -6.22
N LYS A 90 12.39 7.31 -7.27
CA LYS A 90 11.76 7.08 -8.55
C LYS A 90 12.81 6.59 -9.55
N ASP A 91 12.56 5.41 -10.09
CA ASP A 91 13.27 4.88 -11.24
C ASP A 91 13.00 5.75 -12.49
N LEU A 92 14.06 6.17 -13.18
CA LEU A 92 13.98 6.93 -14.42
C LEU A 92 14.36 6.11 -15.68
N GLY A 93 14.65 4.81 -15.53
CA GLY A 93 15.09 3.89 -16.58
C GLY A 93 16.52 4.13 -17.07
N GLN A 94 17.15 5.22 -16.63
CA GLN A 94 18.55 5.59 -16.88
C GLN A 94 19.11 6.25 -15.62
N ASP A 95 20.31 5.86 -15.22
CA ASP A 95 20.97 6.45 -14.06
C ASP A 95 21.16 7.98 -14.22
N PRO A 96 21.03 8.75 -13.12
CA PRO A 96 20.68 8.31 -11.76
C PRO A 96 19.18 8.33 -11.50
N ASP A 97 18.72 7.40 -10.66
CA ASP A 97 17.41 7.48 -10.02
C ASP A 97 17.23 8.81 -9.25
N THR A 98 15.99 9.25 -9.14
CA THR A 98 15.67 10.48 -8.38
C THR A 98 15.09 10.14 -7.01
N THR A 99 15.80 10.52 -5.96
CA THR A 99 15.33 10.41 -4.58
C THR A 99 14.82 11.75 -4.07
N ILE A 100 13.61 11.77 -3.51
CA ILE A 100 13.03 12.93 -2.83
C ILE A 100 12.60 12.57 -1.41
N ALA A 101 12.30 13.58 -0.60
CA ALA A 101 11.66 13.37 0.70
C ALA A 101 10.29 12.71 0.52
N LEU A 102 10.01 11.70 1.34
CA LEU A 102 8.72 11.04 1.37
C LEU A 102 7.68 11.98 1.97
N VAL A 103 6.59 12.19 1.25
CA VAL A 103 5.41 12.91 1.73
C VAL A 103 4.27 11.90 1.89
N ILE A 104 4.06 11.47 3.12
CA ILE A 104 2.94 10.61 3.52
C ILE A 104 2.29 11.21 4.77
N ASP A 105 0.96 11.26 4.82
CA ASP A 105 0.28 11.79 6.00
C ASP A 105 0.05 10.70 7.06
N GLU A 106 -0.06 11.10 8.32
CA GLU A 106 -0.22 10.17 9.43
C GLU A 106 -1.47 9.30 9.30
N ARG A 107 -2.52 9.81 8.67
CA ARG A 107 -3.78 9.06 8.50
C ARG A 107 -3.65 7.96 7.47
N GLU A 108 -2.93 8.20 6.38
CA GLU A 108 -2.56 7.17 5.42
C GLU A 108 -1.64 6.13 6.06
N LEU A 109 -0.66 6.57 6.85
CA LEU A 109 0.23 5.66 7.56
C LEU A 109 -0.53 4.80 8.58
N ASP A 110 -1.53 5.37 9.28
CA ASP A 110 -2.46 4.62 10.15
C ASP A 110 -3.25 3.58 9.38
N TRP A 111 -3.72 3.92 8.17
CA TRP A 111 -4.44 2.96 7.34
C TRP A 111 -3.53 1.82 6.89
N ILE A 112 -2.35 2.14 6.36
CA ILE A 112 -1.38 1.14 5.92
C ILE A 112 -1.00 0.23 7.11
N TYR A 113 -0.82 0.79 8.31
CA TYR A 113 -0.61 0.04 9.54
C TYR A 113 -1.75 -0.95 9.84
N GLU A 114 -3.00 -0.49 9.83
CA GLU A 114 -4.16 -1.34 10.10
C GLU A 114 -4.27 -2.49 9.09
N LEU A 115 -3.99 -2.23 7.81
CA LEU A 115 -4.01 -3.26 6.78
C LEU A 115 -2.82 -4.22 6.90
N ALA A 116 -1.62 -3.72 7.22
CA ALA A 116 -0.46 -4.58 7.46
C ALA A 116 -0.71 -5.55 8.63
N LEU A 117 -1.35 -5.09 9.71
CA LEU A 117 -1.77 -5.97 10.80
C LEU A 117 -2.84 -6.96 10.38
N ALA A 118 -3.86 -6.48 9.67
CA ALA A 118 -4.95 -7.32 9.21
C ALA A 118 -4.48 -8.41 8.22
N SER A 119 -3.42 -8.13 7.44
CA SER A 119 -2.75 -9.08 6.55
C SER A 119 -2.03 -10.22 7.27
N ARG A 120 -1.87 -10.11 8.60
CA ARG A 120 -1.07 -11.04 9.41
C ARG A 120 0.33 -11.19 8.82
N PHE A 121 0.92 -10.07 8.40
CA PHE A 121 2.20 -10.00 7.67
C PHE A 121 3.30 -10.90 8.27
N TYR A 122 3.39 -10.96 9.61
CA TYR A 122 4.40 -11.77 10.30
C TYR A 122 4.18 -13.27 10.22
N GLU A 123 2.98 -13.72 9.89
CA GLU A 123 2.63 -15.14 9.76
C GLU A 123 2.84 -15.67 8.34
N VAL A 124 3.12 -14.79 7.38
CA VAL A 124 3.38 -15.15 5.99
C VAL A 124 4.69 -15.94 5.87
N LEU A 125 4.65 -17.21 5.46
CA LEU A 125 5.87 -18.03 5.34
C LEU A 125 6.67 -17.67 4.08
N GLU A 126 8.00 -17.70 4.18
CA GLU A 126 8.93 -17.62 3.03
C GLU A 126 9.40 -19.01 2.56
N PRO A 127 9.71 -19.20 1.26
CA PRO A 127 9.54 -18.25 0.16
C PRO A 127 8.05 -17.97 -0.10
N HIS A 128 7.72 -16.69 -0.33
CA HIS A 128 6.33 -16.26 -0.52
C HIS A 128 6.10 -15.79 -1.96
N PRO A 129 5.00 -16.21 -2.61
CA PRO A 129 4.10 -17.29 -2.22
C PRO A 129 4.81 -18.65 -2.34
N PRO A 130 4.35 -19.71 -1.65
CA PRO A 130 4.80 -21.06 -1.94
C PRO A 130 4.36 -21.40 -3.36
N TYR A 131 5.30 -21.30 -4.31
CA TYR A 131 5.05 -21.53 -5.72
C TYR A 131 4.64 -22.99 -5.93
N ASP A 132 3.56 -23.23 -6.67
CA ASP A 132 3.20 -24.59 -7.06
C ASP A 132 4.22 -25.08 -8.09
N ALA A 133 5.05 -26.05 -7.69
CA ALA A 133 6.02 -26.69 -8.57
C ALA A 133 5.37 -27.29 -9.84
N ARG A 134 4.08 -27.63 -9.79
CA ARG A 134 3.32 -28.14 -10.96
C ARG A 134 2.96 -27.04 -11.95
N GLY A 135 2.85 -25.79 -11.51
CA GLY A 135 2.65 -24.62 -12.39
C GLY A 135 3.92 -24.20 -13.12
N LEU A 136 5.09 -24.55 -12.57
CA LEU A 136 6.40 -24.24 -13.15
C LEU A 136 6.84 -25.24 -14.24
N ALA A 137 6.24 -26.43 -14.28
CA ALA A 137 6.72 -27.55 -15.07
C ALA A 137 6.19 -27.64 -16.51
N GLY A 138 5.39 -26.68 -17.02
CA GLY A 138 4.77 -26.85 -18.34
C GLY A 138 4.49 -25.61 -19.18
N GLU A 139 4.04 -24.48 -18.61
CA GLU A 139 3.40 -23.44 -19.43
C GLU A 139 3.75 -21.99 -19.09
N GLN A 140 4.68 -21.74 -18.16
CA GLN A 140 5.04 -20.36 -17.77
C GLN A 140 6.55 -20.10 -17.70
N ALA A 141 7.33 -20.72 -18.58
CA ALA A 141 8.62 -20.15 -19.01
C ALA A 141 8.39 -19.05 -20.07
N GLY A 142 7.32 -18.25 -19.91
CA GLY A 142 7.12 -17.07 -20.73
C GLY A 142 8.16 -16.05 -20.30
N ILE A 143 8.87 -15.48 -21.28
CA ILE A 143 9.77 -14.33 -21.14
C ILE A 143 8.89 -13.09 -20.82
N GLY A 144 8.17 -13.13 -19.70
CA GLY A 144 7.45 -12.00 -19.14
C GLY A 144 8.42 -11.22 -18.26
N ARG A 145 8.25 -9.89 -18.18
CA ARG A 145 9.00 -9.10 -17.21
C ARG A 145 8.60 -9.56 -15.81
N HIS A 146 9.48 -10.31 -15.17
CA HIS A 146 9.36 -10.69 -13.77
C HIS A 146 9.64 -9.44 -12.93
N SER A 147 8.60 -8.83 -12.34
CA SER A 147 8.81 -7.73 -11.40
C SER A 147 8.99 -8.33 -10.01
N SER A 148 10.16 -8.10 -9.41
CA SER A 148 10.40 -8.48 -8.02
C SER A 148 9.91 -7.35 -7.11
N VAL A 149 9.11 -7.72 -6.12
CA VAL A 149 8.66 -6.84 -5.05
C VAL A 149 9.32 -7.31 -3.76
N THR A 150 9.94 -6.37 -3.05
CA THR A 150 10.48 -6.58 -1.71
C THR A 150 9.78 -5.64 -0.75
N LEU A 151 9.12 -6.19 0.26
CA LEU A 151 8.44 -5.43 1.30
C LEU A 151 9.05 -5.78 2.66
N THR A 152 9.71 -4.79 3.25
CA THR A 152 10.16 -4.84 4.65
C THR A 152 9.17 -4.06 5.50
N VAL A 153 8.68 -4.66 6.58
CA VAL A 153 7.80 -4.01 7.56
C VAL A 153 8.42 -4.15 8.95
N ARG A 154 8.31 -3.09 9.74
CA ARG A 154 8.72 -3.06 11.14
C ARG A 154 7.55 -2.71 12.04
N PHE A 155 7.44 -3.43 13.16
CA PHE A 155 6.56 -3.09 14.28
C PHE A 155 7.34 -3.33 15.58
N GLY A 156 7.56 -2.29 16.37
CA GLY A 156 8.41 -2.36 17.55
C GLY A 156 9.83 -2.75 17.17
N GLU A 157 10.36 -3.76 17.85
CA GLU A 157 11.69 -4.32 17.62
C GLU A 157 11.70 -5.42 16.55
N ARG A 158 10.53 -5.79 16.03
CA ARG A 158 10.41 -6.85 15.04
C ARG A 158 10.42 -6.26 13.65
N GLU A 159 11.29 -6.77 12.81
CA GLU A 159 11.34 -6.48 11.39
C GLU A 159 11.20 -7.77 10.61
N LYS A 160 10.48 -7.70 9.50
CA LYS A 160 10.36 -8.83 8.57
C LYS A 160 10.37 -8.31 7.15
N THR A 161 11.14 -9.00 6.32
CA THR A 161 11.16 -8.78 4.88
C THR A 161 10.43 -9.95 4.22
N LEU A 162 9.63 -9.63 3.22
CA LEU A 162 9.05 -10.57 2.28
C LEU A 162 9.49 -10.18 0.88
N GLN A 163 9.92 -11.16 0.10
CA GLN A 163 10.22 -10.96 -1.32
C GLN A 163 9.36 -11.89 -2.16
N TRP A 164 8.82 -11.35 -3.25
CA TRP A 164 8.03 -12.13 -4.20
C TRP A 164 8.17 -11.64 -5.64
N ASP A 165 7.79 -12.51 -6.56
CA ASP A 165 7.71 -12.23 -7.99
C ASP A 165 6.24 -12.04 -8.38
N SER A 166 5.91 -10.89 -8.98
CA SER A 166 4.53 -10.58 -9.38
C SER A 166 4.02 -11.43 -10.55
N GLY A 167 4.91 -12.06 -11.31
CA GLY A 167 4.57 -12.89 -12.47
C GLY A 167 4.22 -14.32 -12.12
N MET A 168 4.44 -14.74 -10.87
CA MET A 168 4.27 -16.12 -10.44
C MET A 168 2.85 -16.43 -9.97
N ARG A 169 2.35 -17.62 -10.33
CA ARG A 169 1.03 -18.09 -9.88
C ARG A 169 1.06 -18.52 -8.41
N VAL A 170 0.03 -18.10 -7.69
CA VAL A 170 -0.19 -18.48 -6.28
C VAL A 170 -1.17 -19.64 -6.22
N GLY A 171 -0.82 -20.68 -5.48
CA GLY A 171 -1.73 -21.81 -5.27
C GLY A 171 -3.03 -21.39 -4.56
N PRO A 172 -4.18 -22.04 -4.86
CA PRO A 172 -5.50 -21.61 -4.39
C PRO A 172 -5.62 -21.57 -2.86
N LYS A 173 -4.85 -22.42 -2.15
CA LYS A 173 -4.81 -22.42 -0.68
C LYS A 173 -4.30 -21.10 -0.08
N TYR A 174 -3.50 -20.34 -0.81
CA TYR A 174 -2.82 -19.14 -0.32
C TYR A 174 -3.30 -17.85 -0.99
N ILE A 175 -4.26 -17.93 -1.92
CA ILE A 175 -4.67 -16.81 -2.77
C ILE A 175 -5.21 -15.62 -1.97
N GLU A 176 -5.97 -15.86 -0.90
CA GLU A 176 -6.56 -14.78 -0.09
C GLU A 176 -5.50 -14.02 0.72
N HIS A 177 -4.54 -14.74 1.33
CA HIS A 177 -3.42 -14.09 2.01
C HIS A 177 -2.56 -13.29 1.04
N TRP A 178 -2.29 -13.87 -0.14
CA TRP A 178 -1.56 -13.20 -1.21
C TRP A 178 -2.25 -11.92 -1.68
N ARG A 179 -3.56 -12.00 -1.93
CA ARG A 179 -4.38 -10.84 -2.30
C ARG A 179 -4.19 -9.73 -1.29
N CYS A 180 -4.25 -10.01 0.01
CA CYS A 180 -4.06 -8.94 0.98
C CYS A 180 -2.64 -8.36 0.98
N LEU A 181 -1.60 -9.20 0.94
CA LEU A 181 -0.24 -8.70 0.89
C LEU A 181 -0.03 -7.79 -0.33
N TRP A 182 -0.56 -8.20 -1.48
CA TRP A 182 -0.57 -7.39 -2.70
C TRP A 182 -1.31 -6.06 -2.48
N TRP A 183 -2.51 -6.10 -1.91
CA TRP A 183 -3.30 -4.92 -1.57
C TRP A 183 -2.57 -3.94 -0.65
N VAL A 184 -1.83 -4.44 0.35
CA VAL A 184 -1.01 -3.61 1.24
C VAL A 184 0.10 -2.93 0.44
N ALA A 185 0.82 -3.67 -0.41
CA ALA A 185 1.90 -3.13 -1.22
C ALA A 185 1.42 -2.14 -2.30
N GLU A 186 0.25 -2.37 -2.90
CA GLU A 186 -0.39 -1.42 -3.82
C GLU A 186 -0.83 -0.15 -3.10
N LEU A 187 -1.45 -0.26 -1.92
CA LEU A 187 -1.83 0.92 -1.16
C LEU A 187 -0.62 1.77 -0.77
N MET A 188 0.48 1.14 -0.33
CA MET A 188 1.74 1.82 -0.03
C MET A 188 2.28 2.55 -1.27
N TYR A 189 2.22 1.92 -2.44
CA TYR A 189 2.62 2.50 -3.71
C TYR A 189 1.76 3.70 -4.09
N ASP A 190 0.45 3.52 -4.11
CA ASP A 190 -0.53 4.55 -4.48
C ASP A 190 -0.52 5.77 -3.56
N ALA A 191 -0.28 5.56 -2.27
CA ALA A 191 -0.12 6.65 -1.30
C ALA A 191 0.99 7.64 -1.69
N VAL A 192 1.96 7.20 -2.49
CA VAL A 192 3.10 7.99 -2.93
C VAL A 192 2.99 8.42 -4.40
N VAL A 193 2.68 7.51 -5.33
CA VAL A 193 2.75 7.84 -6.77
C VAL A 193 1.68 8.80 -7.25
N PHE A 194 0.59 8.93 -6.50
CA PHE A 194 -0.46 9.91 -6.79
C PHE A 194 -0.18 11.30 -6.20
N ARG A 195 0.90 11.46 -5.42
CA ARG A 195 1.28 12.74 -4.83
C ARG A 195 1.82 13.72 -5.88
N PRO A 196 1.46 15.01 -5.82
CA PRO A 196 1.97 16.02 -6.75
C PRO A 196 3.50 16.09 -6.80
N GLU A 197 4.16 15.94 -5.64
CA GLU A 197 5.62 15.99 -5.49
C GLU A 197 6.30 14.88 -6.29
N TYR A 198 5.77 13.66 -6.21
CA TYR A 198 6.27 12.52 -6.97
C TYR A 198 5.98 12.66 -8.48
N ARG A 199 4.79 13.15 -8.82
CA ARG A 199 4.37 13.37 -10.23
C ARG A 199 5.11 14.51 -10.92
N ALA A 200 5.63 15.47 -10.15
CA ALA A 200 6.44 16.56 -10.68
C ALA A 200 7.85 16.09 -11.12
N LEU A 201 8.29 14.90 -10.68
CA LEU A 201 9.55 14.31 -11.12
C LEU A 201 9.49 13.92 -12.60
N PRO A 202 10.61 13.98 -13.34
CA PRO A 202 10.69 13.50 -14.71
C PRO A 202 10.08 12.10 -14.88
N GLU A 203 9.46 11.87 -16.03
CA GLU A 203 9.02 10.53 -16.40
C GLU A 203 10.24 9.66 -16.76
N GLY A 204 10.20 8.40 -16.35
CA GLY A 204 11.24 7.45 -16.74
C GLY A 204 11.20 7.20 -18.25
N ARG A 205 12.38 6.99 -18.84
CA ARG A 205 12.45 6.54 -20.23
C ARG A 205 12.07 5.07 -20.29
N PRO A 206 11.35 4.62 -21.33
CA PRO A 206 11.11 3.19 -21.50
C PRO A 206 12.45 2.46 -21.60
N TYR A 207 12.57 1.35 -20.87
CA TYR A 207 13.70 0.44 -21.00
C TYR A 207 13.86 -0.01 -22.46
N GLU A 208 14.92 0.46 -23.12
CA GLU A 208 15.32 -0.05 -24.43
C GLU A 208 15.78 -1.50 -24.24
N ILE A 209 15.04 -2.44 -24.83
CA ILE A 209 15.43 -3.85 -24.85
C ILE A 209 16.54 -3.96 -25.90
N LEU A 210 17.79 -4.05 -25.45
CA LEU A 210 18.97 -4.31 -26.28
C LEU A 210 19.09 -5.79 -26.65
#